data_AF-A0A1V4YYR7-F1
#
_entry.id   AF-A0A1V4YYR7-F1
#
_cell.length_a   1.000
_cell.length_b   1.000
_cell.length_c   1.000
_cell.angle_alpha   90.00
_cell.angle_beta   90.00
_cell.angle_gamma   90.00
#
_symmetry.space_group_name_H-M   'P 1'
#
loop_
_entity.id
_entity.type
_entity.pdbx_description
1 polymer ?
#
loop_
_entity_poly.entity_id
_entity_poly.type
_entity_poly.pdbx_seq_one_letter_code
_entity_poly.pdbx_strand_id
1 'polypeptide(L)'
;MSDDVKNAVRKSVEVNARVRSKPIVLTPDLARELIGNAAYVALSYRCPCRHDRQCQHFPAGFGCLFLGEGARGIVAKGNAREIDRQQALEHAGAAEELGLVHMVLWTSAELRSLGGDAKKALELCACCTCCCLDRRTGGGMKAYIDGIAGLGVARAEGECDACGGCERACPMRALTITDDGPAVNPDRCKGCGLCARACRQGVLQVYPLEMVPSFADGWQMIPARAFMDEIFRTIQKNR
;
A
#
# COMPACT_ATOMS: atom_id res chain seq x y z
N MET A 1 46.22 -8.16 -15.38
CA MET A 1 46.01 -7.48 -16.68
C MET A 1 44.90 -8.25 -17.37
N SER A 2 43.66 -7.80 -17.17
CA SER A 2 42.88 -7.01 -18.16
C SER A 2 42.26 -7.96 -19.19
N ASP A 3 40.99 -7.95 -19.55
CA ASP A 3 39.84 -7.11 -19.28
C ASP A 3 38.70 -8.00 -19.77
N ASP A 4 37.63 -8.22 -19.00
CA ASP A 4 36.35 -8.66 -19.58
C ASP A 4 35.20 -8.26 -18.64
N VAL A 5 35.22 -6.98 -18.28
CA VAL A 5 33.98 -6.24 -18.02
C VAL A 5 33.47 -5.83 -19.40
N LYS A 6 32.59 -6.63 -20.01
CA LYS A 6 31.67 -6.18 -21.08
C LYS A 6 30.57 -7.20 -21.36
N ASN A 7 29.35 -6.70 -21.34
CA ASN A 7 28.11 -7.30 -21.87
C ASN A 7 27.44 -8.43 -21.07
N ALA A 8 27.06 -8.13 -19.82
CA ALA A 8 25.83 -8.72 -19.29
C ALA A 8 24.63 -8.11 -20.05
N VAL A 9 24.18 -8.83 -21.07
CA VAL A 9 23.00 -8.52 -21.89
C VAL A 9 21.84 -8.14 -20.97
N ARG A 10 21.40 -6.87 -21.02
CA ARG A 10 20.11 -6.42 -20.49
C ARG A 10 19.01 -7.20 -21.21
N LYS A 11 18.64 -8.37 -20.69
CA LYS A 11 17.39 -9.03 -21.07
C LYS A 11 16.26 -8.18 -20.50
N SER A 12 15.65 -7.38 -21.36
CA SER A 12 14.36 -6.77 -21.11
C SER A 12 13.37 -7.89 -20.84
N VAL A 13 12.97 -8.05 -19.57
CA VAL A 13 11.85 -8.91 -19.23
C VAL A 13 10.59 -8.16 -19.64
N GLU A 14 9.91 -8.62 -20.69
CA GLU A 14 8.55 -8.16 -21.00
C GLU A 14 7.61 -8.67 -19.91
N VAL A 15 7.40 -7.84 -18.89
CA VAL A 15 6.43 -8.13 -17.82
C VAL A 15 5.04 -7.77 -18.32
N ASN A 16 4.37 -8.73 -18.96
CA ASN A 16 2.98 -8.59 -19.39
C ASN A 16 1.99 -9.03 -18.28
N ALA A 17 1.09 -8.12 -17.92
CA ALA A 17 -0.23 -8.30 -17.29
C ALA A 17 -0.40 -9.04 -15.94
N ARG A 18 0.57 -9.82 -15.44
CA ARG A 18 0.37 -10.75 -14.31
C ARG A 18 0.78 -10.22 -12.93
N VAL A 19 1.35 -9.03 -12.85
CA VAL A 19 1.67 -8.31 -11.59
C VAL A 19 0.40 -7.85 -10.83
N ARG A 20 -0.78 -7.99 -11.46
CA ARG A 20 -2.08 -7.43 -11.05
C ARG A 20 -2.96 -8.36 -10.20
N SER A 21 -2.40 -9.25 -9.38
CA SER A 21 -3.19 -10.32 -8.74
C SER A 21 -3.35 -10.21 -7.22
N LYS A 22 -2.59 -9.36 -6.52
CA LYS A 22 -2.62 -9.28 -5.06
C LYS A 22 -2.64 -7.85 -4.52
N PRO A 23 -3.32 -7.61 -3.39
CA PRO A 23 -3.27 -6.35 -2.66
C PRO A 23 -1.86 -6.11 -2.12
N ILE A 24 -1.44 -4.85 -2.12
CA ILE A 24 -0.10 -4.46 -1.65
C ILE A 24 -0.20 -3.35 -0.64
N VAL A 25 0.49 -3.51 0.47
CA VAL A 25 0.67 -2.46 1.47
C VAL A 25 1.83 -1.58 1.08
N LEU A 26 1.57 -0.27 1.03
CA LEU A 26 2.59 0.74 0.84
C LEU A 26 3.10 1.23 2.20
N THR A 27 4.34 1.72 2.19
CA THR A 27 4.79 2.62 3.25
C THR A 27 4.07 3.98 3.12
N PRO A 28 3.94 4.76 4.20
CA PRO A 28 3.40 6.12 4.13
C PRO A 28 4.08 6.98 3.06
N ASP A 29 5.40 6.92 2.98
CA ASP A 29 6.17 7.72 2.02
C ASP A 29 5.92 7.30 0.57
N LEU A 30 5.84 5.99 0.29
CA LEU A 30 5.49 5.49 -1.05
C LEU A 30 4.06 5.89 -1.44
N ALA A 31 3.11 5.90 -0.51
CA ALA A 31 1.75 6.36 -0.78
C ALA A 31 1.73 7.84 -1.19
N ARG A 32 2.49 8.69 -0.49
CA ARG A 32 2.64 10.11 -0.84
C ARG A 32 3.36 10.29 -2.17
N GLU A 33 4.38 9.48 -2.45
CA GLU A 33 5.10 9.50 -3.72
C GLU A 33 4.18 9.14 -4.91
N LEU A 34 3.33 8.12 -4.77
CA LEU A 34 2.33 7.77 -5.78
C LEU A 34 1.36 8.93 -6.04
N ILE A 35 0.82 9.54 -4.98
CA ILE A 35 -0.07 10.69 -5.11
C ILE A 35 0.63 11.85 -5.81
N GLY A 36 1.88 12.14 -5.43
CA GLY A 36 2.69 13.20 -6.01
C GLY A 36 2.88 13.05 -7.53
N ASN A 37 3.06 11.82 -7.98
CA ASN A 37 3.32 11.47 -9.39
C ASN A 37 2.07 11.16 -10.21
N ALA A 38 0.88 11.14 -9.60
CA ALA A 38 -0.36 10.86 -10.32
C ALA A 38 -0.71 11.99 -11.30
N ALA A 39 -1.05 11.63 -12.54
CA ALA A 39 -1.53 12.58 -13.55
C ALA A 39 -2.92 13.14 -13.23
N TYR A 40 -3.71 12.40 -12.45
CA TYR A 40 -5.06 12.74 -12.06
C TYR A 40 -5.39 12.07 -10.72
N VAL A 41 -6.20 12.72 -9.89
CA VAL A 41 -6.65 12.16 -8.61
C VAL A 41 -8.15 12.33 -8.46
N ALA A 42 -8.84 11.24 -8.19
CA ALA A 42 -10.25 11.24 -7.80
C ALA A 42 -10.42 10.66 -6.39
N LEU A 43 -11.32 11.24 -5.62
CA LEU A 43 -11.68 10.78 -4.28
C LEU A 43 -13.10 10.22 -4.29
N SER A 44 -13.24 8.97 -3.85
CA SER A 44 -14.55 8.37 -3.61
C SER A 44 -15.27 9.07 -2.45
N TYR A 45 -16.59 9.23 -2.55
CA TYR A 45 -17.42 9.81 -1.49
C TYR A 45 -17.58 8.89 -0.28
N ARG A 46 -17.28 7.60 -0.43
CA ARG A 46 -17.37 6.60 0.64
C ARG A 46 -16.38 5.46 0.42
N CYS A 47 -16.07 4.74 1.50
CA CYS A 47 -15.39 3.45 1.42
C CYS A 47 -16.45 2.33 1.34
N PRO A 48 -16.59 1.62 0.20
CA PRO A 48 -17.56 0.54 0.04
C PRO A 48 -17.38 -0.55 1.12
N CYS A 49 -16.13 -0.95 1.35
CA CYS A 49 -15.80 -1.98 2.36
C CYS A 49 -16.25 -1.60 3.78
N ARG A 50 -16.22 -0.32 4.17
CA ARG A 50 -16.70 0.12 5.50
C ARG A 50 -18.21 0.30 5.52
N HIS A 51 -18.77 0.82 4.43
CA HIS A 51 -20.20 1.06 4.30
C HIS A 51 -20.99 -0.26 4.32
N ASP A 52 -20.64 -1.20 3.44
CA ASP A 52 -21.34 -2.48 3.30
C ASP A 52 -21.22 -3.33 4.57
N ARG A 53 -20.15 -3.12 5.34
CA ARG A 53 -19.90 -3.80 6.62
C ARG A 53 -20.39 -3.02 7.84
N GLN A 54 -21.00 -1.85 7.66
CA GLN A 54 -21.49 -0.99 8.73
C GLN A 54 -20.44 -0.76 9.82
N CYS A 55 -19.22 -0.40 9.40
CA CYS A 55 -18.08 -0.21 10.29
C CYS A 55 -18.40 0.78 11.42
N GLN A 56 -18.17 0.37 12.68
CA GLN A 56 -18.38 1.21 13.86
C GLN A 56 -17.10 1.89 14.35
N HIS A 57 -15.92 1.50 13.82
CA HIS A 57 -14.62 1.99 14.29
C HIS A 57 -14.01 3.07 13.41
N PHE A 58 -14.36 3.10 12.12
CA PHE A 58 -13.78 4.03 11.14
C PHE A 58 -14.86 4.65 10.26
N PRO A 59 -14.73 5.93 9.88
CA PRO A 59 -15.76 6.65 9.14
C PRO A 59 -15.98 6.04 7.76
N ALA A 60 -17.22 5.68 7.43
CA ALA A 60 -17.58 5.14 6.11
C ALA A 60 -17.46 6.20 5.00
N GLY A 61 -17.61 7.49 5.32
CA GLY A 61 -17.43 8.60 4.38
C GLY A 61 -15.96 8.88 3.98
N PHE A 62 -15.00 8.22 4.61
CA PHE A 62 -13.59 8.36 4.26
C PHE A 62 -13.24 7.37 3.13
N GLY A 63 -13.35 7.84 1.89
CA GLY A 63 -13.18 7.03 0.69
C GLY A 63 -11.73 6.79 0.25
N CYS A 64 -11.57 5.91 -0.73
CA CYS A 64 -10.31 5.62 -1.40
C CYS A 64 -9.96 6.71 -2.44
N LEU A 65 -8.69 6.78 -2.81
CA LEU A 65 -8.21 7.58 -3.93
C LEU A 65 -8.09 6.70 -5.17
N PHE A 66 -8.44 7.26 -6.33
CA PHE A 66 -8.16 6.67 -7.64
C PHE A 66 -7.13 7.56 -8.33
N LEU A 67 -5.98 6.98 -8.65
CA LEU A 67 -4.84 7.71 -9.23
C LEU A 67 -4.69 7.35 -10.71
N GLY A 68 -4.47 8.35 -11.57
CA GLY A 68 -4.21 8.18 -13.00
C GLY A 68 -5.38 8.59 -13.89
N GLU A 69 -5.10 8.81 -15.18
CA GLU A 69 -6.06 9.32 -16.18
C GLU A 69 -7.32 8.44 -16.32
N GLY A 70 -7.18 7.13 -16.06
CA GLY A 70 -8.31 6.21 -16.06
C GLY A 70 -9.39 6.53 -15.03
N ALA A 71 -9.08 7.32 -13.98
CA ALA A 71 -10.04 7.70 -12.95
C ALA A 71 -11.03 8.80 -13.38
N ARG A 72 -10.77 9.50 -14.49
CA ARG A 72 -11.72 10.51 -15.03
C ARG A 72 -13.08 9.91 -15.35
N GLY A 73 -13.12 8.68 -15.84
CA GLY A 73 -14.37 7.98 -16.11
C GLY A 73 -15.19 7.67 -14.85
N ILE A 74 -14.51 7.50 -13.71
CA ILE A 74 -15.17 7.31 -12.40
C ILE A 74 -15.88 8.60 -11.97
N VAL A 75 -15.21 9.75 -12.13
CA VAL A 75 -15.79 11.07 -11.86
C VAL A 75 -16.94 11.36 -12.82
N ALA A 76 -16.78 11.08 -14.12
CA ALA A 76 -17.81 11.29 -15.14
C ALA A 76 -19.10 10.48 -14.88
N LYS A 77 -19.00 9.30 -14.26
CA LYS A 77 -20.15 8.50 -13.82
C LYS A 77 -20.73 8.91 -12.46
N GLY A 78 -20.15 9.92 -11.80
CA GLY A 78 -20.61 10.42 -10.50
C GLY A 78 -20.19 9.55 -9.31
N ASN A 79 -19.27 8.60 -9.48
CA ASN A 79 -18.84 7.69 -8.42
C ASN A 79 -17.72 8.28 -7.53
N ALA A 80 -17.05 9.33 -7.99
CA ALA A 80 -16.01 10.05 -7.28
C ALA A 80 -16.04 11.53 -7.64
N ARG A 81 -15.28 12.35 -6.92
CA ARG A 81 -15.00 13.75 -7.29
C ARG A 81 -13.52 13.93 -7.59
N GLU A 82 -13.21 14.84 -8.50
CA GLU A 82 -11.84 15.31 -8.70
C GLU A 82 -11.38 16.07 -7.46
N ILE A 83 -10.11 15.86 -7.08
CA ILE A 83 -9.42 16.64 -6.06
C ILE A 83 -8.03 17.00 -6.58
N ASP A 84 -7.47 18.08 -6.05
CA ASP A 84 -6.09 18.42 -6.35
C ASP A 84 -5.09 17.55 -5.56
N ARG A 85 -3.81 17.66 -5.92
CA ARG A 85 -2.72 16.88 -5.31
C ARG A 85 -2.54 17.20 -3.82
N GLN A 86 -2.71 18.45 -3.42
CA GLN A 86 -2.54 18.86 -2.03
C GLN A 86 -3.64 18.26 -1.16
N GLN A 87 -4.89 18.33 -1.61
CA GLN A 87 -6.03 17.67 -0.98
C GLN A 87 -5.83 16.15 -0.86
N ALA A 88 -5.22 15.52 -1.88
CA ALA A 88 -4.93 14.10 -1.86
C ALA A 88 -3.86 13.72 -0.83
N LEU A 89 -2.81 14.54 -0.70
CA LEU A 89 -1.76 14.36 0.32
C LEU A 89 -2.31 14.57 1.74
N GLU A 90 -3.15 15.59 1.94
CA GLU A 90 -3.85 15.82 3.20
C GLU A 90 -4.78 14.65 3.56
N HIS A 91 -5.52 14.12 2.57
CA HIS A 91 -6.33 12.92 2.75
C HIS A 91 -5.49 11.69 3.12
N ALA A 92 -4.32 11.52 2.50
CA ALA A 92 -3.41 10.43 2.86
C ALA A 92 -2.84 10.59 4.27
N GLY A 93 -2.48 11.81 4.68
CA GLY A 93 -2.06 12.12 6.04
C GLY A 93 -3.15 11.82 7.05
N ALA A 94 -4.38 12.32 6.81
CA ALA A 94 -5.54 12.04 7.65
C ALA A 94 -5.82 10.54 7.79
N ALA A 95 -5.57 9.75 6.74
CA ALA A 95 -5.70 8.30 6.81
C ALA A 95 -4.72 7.69 7.81
N GLU A 96 -3.46 8.13 7.79
CA GLU A 96 -2.43 7.70 8.74
C GLU A 96 -2.79 8.11 10.17
N GLU A 97 -3.36 9.32 10.36
CA GLU A 97 -3.81 9.79 11.68
C GLU A 97 -4.93 8.93 12.27
N LEU A 98 -5.85 8.50 11.41
CA LEU A 98 -6.93 7.60 11.78
C LEU A 98 -6.45 6.15 12.03
N GLY A 99 -5.20 5.81 11.73
CA GLY A 99 -4.70 4.44 11.84
C GLY A 99 -5.12 3.52 10.69
N LEU A 100 -5.31 4.08 9.50
CA LEU A 100 -5.65 3.36 8.28
C LEU A 100 -4.38 2.92 7.53
N VAL A 101 -4.47 1.80 6.83
CA VAL A 101 -3.35 1.24 6.06
C VAL A 101 -3.52 1.56 4.58
N HIS A 102 -2.51 2.21 4.00
CA HIS A 102 -2.45 2.47 2.56
C HIS A 102 -2.22 1.17 1.78
N MET A 103 -3.18 0.81 0.93
CA MET A 103 -3.06 -0.36 0.06
C MET A 103 -3.35 0.00 -1.39
N VAL A 104 -2.58 -0.57 -2.31
CA VAL A 104 -2.91 -0.56 -3.73
C VAL A 104 -3.72 -1.80 -4.07
N LEU A 105 -4.87 -1.60 -4.70
CA LEU A 105 -5.69 -2.66 -5.28
C LEU A 105 -5.72 -2.52 -6.81
N TRP A 106 -5.46 -3.63 -7.50
CA TRP A 106 -5.66 -3.78 -8.95
C TRP A 106 -6.91 -4.59 -9.25
N THR A 107 -8.07 -4.14 -8.77
CA THR A 107 -9.35 -4.78 -9.06
C THR A 107 -9.86 -4.30 -10.42
N SER A 108 -9.38 -4.93 -11.50
CA SER A 108 -9.77 -4.51 -12.85
C SER A 108 -11.27 -4.57 -13.13
N ALA A 109 -12.01 -5.40 -12.38
CA ALA A 109 -13.47 -5.48 -12.46
C ALA A 109 -14.16 -4.33 -11.72
N GLU A 110 -13.69 -3.97 -10.52
CA GLU A 110 -14.25 -2.88 -9.71
C GLU A 110 -13.96 -1.51 -10.34
N LEU A 111 -12.72 -1.26 -10.77
CA LEU A 111 -12.40 -0.03 -11.48
C LEU A 111 -13.29 0.13 -12.72
N ARG A 112 -13.51 -0.95 -13.49
CA ARG A 112 -14.41 -0.92 -14.66
C ARG A 112 -15.87 -0.69 -14.30
N SER A 113 -16.38 -1.31 -13.24
CA SER A 113 -17.78 -1.11 -12.80
C SER A 113 -18.02 0.34 -12.36
N LEU A 114 -17.03 0.95 -11.71
CA LEU A 114 -17.05 2.37 -11.32
C LEU A 114 -16.90 3.34 -12.51
N GLY A 115 -16.52 2.85 -13.69
CA GLY A 115 -16.33 3.65 -14.91
C GLY A 115 -14.89 4.02 -15.21
N GLY A 116 -13.92 3.49 -14.48
CA GLY A 116 -12.50 3.72 -14.69
C GLY A 116 -11.83 2.76 -15.67
N ASP A 117 -10.67 3.18 -16.19
CA ASP A 117 -9.80 2.34 -17.01
C ASP A 117 -8.70 1.71 -16.14
N ALA A 118 -8.84 0.41 -15.87
CA ALA A 118 -7.89 -0.38 -15.08
C ALA A 118 -6.50 -0.56 -15.73
N LYS A 119 -6.26 -0.03 -16.94
CA LYS A 119 -4.92 0.06 -17.54
C LYS A 119 -4.24 1.39 -17.26
N LYS A 120 -4.99 2.42 -16.85
CA LYS A 120 -4.52 3.81 -16.68
C LYS A 120 -4.90 4.40 -15.32
N ALA A 121 -5.35 3.56 -14.41
CA ALA A 121 -5.67 3.95 -13.06
C ALA A 121 -5.38 2.83 -12.06
N LEU A 122 -5.06 3.25 -10.84
CA LEU A 122 -5.00 2.38 -9.67
C LEU A 122 -5.91 2.91 -8.57
N GLU A 123 -6.33 2.02 -7.67
CA GLU A 123 -6.99 2.40 -6.43
C GLU A 123 -5.98 2.38 -5.28
N LEU A 124 -5.83 3.52 -4.62
CA LEU A 124 -5.09 3.68 -3.38
C LEU A 124 -6.12 3.75 -2.23
N CYS A 125 -6.32 2.61 -1.57
CA CYS A 125 -7.26 2.47 -0.48
C CYS A 125 -6.64 2.92 0.85
N ALA A 126 -7.47 3.52 1.69
CA ALA A 126 -7.19 3.68 3.12
C ALA A 126 -7.93 2.56 3.90
N CYS A 127 -7.31 1.40 4.03
CA CYS A 127 -7.97 0.21 4.57
C CYS A 127 -8.04 0.25 6.11
N CYS A 128 -9.23 -0.01 6.66
CA CYS A 128 -9.41 -0.13 8.10
C CYS A 128 -8.88 -1.47 8.62
N THR A 129 -8.40 -1.45 9.86
CA THR A 129 -7.87 -2.64 10.53
C THR A 129 -8.97 -3.64 10.88
N CYS A 130 -10.22 -3.20 11.07
CA CYS A 130 -11.32 -4.07 11.56
C CYS A 130 -12.22 -4.71 10.48
N CYS A 131 -12.52 -4.02 9.37
CA CYS A 131 -13.46 -4.56 8.35
C CYS A 131 -12.74 -5.04 7.10
N CYS A 132 -11.68 -4.35 6.70
CA CYS A 132 -10.96 -4.62 5.46
C CYS A 132 -9.81 -5.60 5.71
N LEU A 133 -8.92 -5.32 6.68
CA LEU A 133 -7.81 -6.22 6.99
C LEU A 133 -8.27 -7.45 7.79
N ASP A 134 -8.96 -7.28 8.92
CA ASP A 134 -9.35 -8.38 9.82
C ASP A 134 -10.41 -9.36 9.25
N ARG A 135 -11.18 -8.97 8.22
CA ARG A 135 -12.15 -9.89 7.57
C ARG A 135 -11.81 -10.32 6.15
N ARG A 136 -10.86 -9.70 5.44
CA ARG A 136 -10.23 -10.40 4.30
C ARG A 136 -9.34 -11.57 4.77
N THR A 137 -8.89 -11.54 6.03
CA THR A 137 -8.26 -12.68 6.71
C THR A 137 -9.27 -13.67 7.28
N GLY A 138 -10.54 -13.30 7.48
CA GLY A 138 -11.59 -14.20 8.00
C GLY A 138 -11.24 -14.84 9.36
N GLY A 139 -10.47 -14.16 10.22
CA GLY A 139 -9.89 -14.76 11.44
C GLY A 139 -8.70 -15.70 11.18
N GLY A 140 -8.45 -16.10 9.93
CA GLY A 140 -7.26 -16.80 9.44
C GLY A 140 -6.09 -15.83 9.21
N MET A 141 -5.49 -15.37 10.30
CA MET A 141 -4.43 -14.34 10.31
C MET A 141 -3.23 -14.66 9.39
N LYS A 142 -2.89 -15.93 9.15
CA LYS A 142 -1.66 -16.30 8.44
C LYS A 142 -1.82 -16.32 6.91
N ALA A 143 -2.77 -17.09 6.37
CA ALA A 143 -2.86 -17.37 4.94
C ALA A 143 -3.17 -16.13 4.06
N TYR A 144 -3.87 -15.13 4.60
CA TYR A 144 -4.17 -13.90 3.87
C TYR A 144 -3.07 -12.84 4.00
N ILE A 145 -2.40 -12.73 5.16
CA ILE A 145 -1.20 -11.89 5.31
C ILE A 145 -0.07 -12.42 4.41
N ASP A 146 0.06 -13.73 4.26
CA ASP A 146 0.96 -14.37 3.29
C ASP A 146 0.58 -14.01 1.83
N GLY A 147 -0.70 -13.66 1.59
CA GLY A 147 -1.23 -13.21 0.30
C GLY A 147 -1.09 -11.71 0.03
N ILE A 148 -0.76 -10.88 1.03
CA ILE A 148 -0.51 -9.45 0.88
C ILE A 148 1.00 -9.22 0.72
N ALA A 149 1.40 -8.56 -0.36
CA ALA A 149 2.78 -8.08 -0.46
C ALA A 149 2.93 -6.77 0.35
N GLY A 150 4.09 -6.58 0.96
CA GLY A 150 4.47 -5.32 1.59
C GLY A 150 5.68 -4.73 0.87
N LEU A 151 5.75 -3.41 0.76
CA LEU A 151 6.90 -2.72 0.16
C LEU A 151 7.85 -2.13 1.20
N GLY A 152 7.68 -2.48 2.48
CA GLY A 152 8.57 -2.01 3.54
C GLY A 152 8.59 -2.92 4.76
N VAL A 153 9.52 -2.64 5.67
CA VAL A 153 9.71 -3.32 6.94
C VAL A 153 9.98 -2.29 8.04
N ALA A 154 9.38 -2.50 9.21
CA ALA A 154 9.66 -1.69 10.38
C ALA A 154 10.97 -2.14 11.03
N ARG A 155 11.77 -1.19 11.53
CA ARG A 155 12.95 -1.45 12.35
C ARG A 155 12.92 -0.55 13.58
N ALA A 156 13.45 -1.08 14.68
CA ALA A 156 13.54 -0.38 15.95
C ALA A 156 14.99 0.07 16.17
N GLU A 157 15.18 1.36 16.45
CA GLU A 157 16.46 1.99 16.72
C GLU A 157 16.29 2.99 17.88
N GLY A 158 17.15 2.92 18.90
CA GLY A 158 17.10 3.82 20.06
C GLY A 158 16.48 3.22 21.32
N GLU A 159 16.34 4.04 22.36
CA GLU A 159 15.90 3.62 23.70
C GLU A 159 14.38 3.45 23.78
N CYS A 160 13.93 2.28 24.25
CA CYS A 160 12.51 1.94 24.37
C CYS A 160 12.12 1.68 25.83
N ASP A 161 10.93 2.17 26.23
CA ASP A 161 10.32 1.95 27.54
C ASP A 161 9.42 0.70 27.60
N ALA A 162 9.38 -0.08 26.52
CA ALA A 162 8.55 -1.28 26.38
C ALA A 162 7.03 -1.05 26.64
N CYS A 163 6.47 0.14 26.42
CA CYS A 163 5.05 0.44 26.72
C CYS A 163 4.00 -0.32 25.86
N GLY A 164 4.44 -1.04 24.83
CA GLY A 164 3.57 -1.88 23.97
C GLY A 164 2.60 -1.16 23.06
N GLY A 165 2.72 0.16 22.89
CA GLY A 165 1.86 0.92 21.97
C GLY A 165 1.96 0.43 20.53
N CYS A 166 3.17 0.15 20.05
CA CYS A 166 3.43 -0.31 18.69
C CYS A 166 2.93 -1.74 18.43
N GLU A 167 3.03 -2.63 19.43
CA GLU A 167 2.50 -4.00 19.35
C GLU A 167 0.98 -4.00 19.21
N ARG A 168 0.26 -3.26 20.07
CA ARG A 168 -1.20 -3.11 19.99
C ARG A 168 -1.68 -2.46 18.68
N ALA A 169 -0.89 -1.54 18.14
CA ALA A 169 -1.21 -0.85 16.89
C ALA A 169 -0.98 -1.72 15.63
N CYS A 170 -0.29 -2.86 15.73
CA CYS A 170 0.12 -3.64 14.55
C CYS A 170 -1.01 -4.55 14.04
N PRO A 171 -1.68 -4.23 12.91
CA PRO A 171 -2.76 -5.09 12.40
C PRO A 171 -2.24 -6.43 11.88
N MET A 172 -0.96 -6.52 11.54
CA MET A 172 -0.32 -7.74 11.04
C MET A 172 0.18 -8.65 12.17
N ARG A 173 0.14 -8.18 13.42
CA ARG A 173 0.78 -8.78 14.61
C ARG A 173 2.23 -9.21 14.32
N ALA A 174 2.97 -8.31 13.69
CA ALA A 174 4.36 -8.51 13.29
C ALA A 174 5.35 -8.02 14.35
N LEU A 175 4.88 -7.56 15.50
CA LEU A 175 5.67 -6.96 16.57
C LEU A 175 5.39 -7.72 17.86
N THR A 176 6.45 -7.95 18.64
CA THR A 176 6.37 -8.43 20.02
C THR A 176 7.24 -7.53 20.89
N ILE A 177 6.75 -7.11 22.05
CA ILE A 177 7.59 -6.38 23.01
C ILE A 177 8.49 -7.35 23.78
N THR A 178 9.77 -7.04 23.85
CA THR A 178 10.77 -7.70 24.70
C THR A 178 11.41 -6.69 25.65
N ASP A 179 12.28 -7.18 26.54
CA ASP A 179 13.03 -6.32 27.47
C ASP A 179 13.94 -5.32 26.73
N ASP A 180 14.40 -5.65 25.52
CA ASP A 180 15.23 -4.80 24.66
C ASP A 180 14.40 -3.88 23.75
N GLY A 181 13.07 -3.89 23.87
CA GLY A 181 12.15 -3.12 23.05
C GLY A 181 11.39 -3.95 22.00
N PRO A 182 10.88 -3.33 20.92
CA PRO A 182 10.03 -4.02 19.96
C PRO A 182 10.83 -4.92 19.00
N ALA A 183 10.60 -6.23 19.07
CA ALA A 183 11.10 -7.21 18.12
C ALA A 183 10.16 -7.32 16.90
N VAL A 184 10.66 -7.08 15.69
CA VAL A 184 9.88 -7.15 14.44
C VAL A 184 10.07 -8.50 13.75
N ASN A 185 8.97 -9.18 13.42
CA ASN A 185 8.96 -10.32 12.50
C ASN A 185 8.87 -9.82 11.04
N PRO A 186 9.94 -9.94 10.23
CA PRO A 186 9.97 -9.41 8.87
C PRO A 186 9.02 -10.15 7.91
N ASP A 187 8.74 -11.43 8.13
CA ASP A 187 7.85 -12.22 7.26
C ASP A 187 6.39 -11.75 7.36
N ARG A 188 6.01 -11.24 8.54
CA ARG A 188 4.66 -10.72 8.81
C ARG A 188 4.56 -9.22 8.55
N CYS A 189 5.65 -8.48 8.72
CA CYS A 189 5.65 -7.04 8.55
C CYS A 189 5.43 -6.68 7.08
N LYS A 190 4.53 -5.72 6.83
CA LYS A 190 4.22 -5.23 5.48
C LYS A 190 4.62 -3.77 5.26
N GLY A 191 5.17 -3.11 6.29
CA GLY A 191 5.63 -1.72 6.19
C GLY A 191 4.53 -0.66 6.27
N CYS A 192 3.37 -0.95 6.89
CA CYS A 192 2.25 0.02 6.92
C CYS A 192 2.48 1.30 7.76
N GLY A 193 3.51 1.34 8.61
CA GLY A 193 3.84 2.55 9.39
C GLY A 193 3.03 2.81 10.66
N LEU A 194 1.95 2.07 10.93
CA LEU A 194 1.12 2.31 12.12
C LEU A 194 1.89 2.18 13.46
N CYS A 195 2.85 1.27 13.51
CA CYS A 195 3.71 1.07 14.68
C CYS A 195 4.66 2.26 14.93
N ALA A 196 5.23 2.84 13.88
CA ALA A 196 6.06 4.03 13.94
C ALA A 196 5.26 5.21 14.48
N ARG A 197 4.02 5.40 13.98
CA ARG A 197 3.14 6.48 14.45
C ARG A 197 2.66 6.29 15.89
N ALA A 198 2.40 5.05 16.31
CA ALA A 198 2.01 4.75 17.68
C ALA A 198 3.16 4.89 18.69
N CYS A 199 4.41 4.94 18.21
CA CYS A 199 5.59 5.01 19.07
C CYS A 199 5.83 6.43 19.56
N ARG A 200 5.50 6.71 20.82
CA ARG A 200 5.72 8.03 21.45
C ARG A 200 7.20 8.40 21.59
N GLN A 201 8.08 7.39 21.62
CA GLN A 201 9.54 7.59 21.74
C GLN A 201 10.23 7.72 20.38
N GLY A 202 9.52 7.49 19.27
CA GLY A 202 10.10 7.58 17.92
C GLY A 202 11.12 6.49 17.57
N VAL A 203 11.18 5.38 18.33
CA VAL A 203 12.16 4.31 18.09
C VAL A 203 11.87 3.46 16.85
N LEU A 204 10.64 3.49 16.34
CA LEU A 204 10.23 2.68 15.18
C LEU A 204 10.17 3.55 13.93
N GLN A 205 10.86 3.10 12.88
CA GLN A 205 10.74 3.65 11.53
C GLN A 205 10.46 2.55 10.51
N VAL A 206 9.92 2.92 9.36
CA VAL A 206 9.68 1.99 8.25
C VAL A 206 10.63 2.28 7.11
N TYR A 207 11.27 1.24 6.62
CA TYR A 207 12.21 1.29 5.52
C TYR A 207 11.65 0.53 4.32
N PRO A 208 11.84 1.03 3.08
CA PRO A 208 11.44 0.30 1.90
C PRO A 208 12.23 -1.00 1.76
N LEU A 209 11.60 -2.02 1.18
CA LEU A 209 12.30 -3.25 0.80
C LEU A 209 13.04 -3.05 -0.51
N GLU A 210 14.24 -3.65 -0.64
CA GLU A 210 14.98 -3.66 -1.91
C GLU A 210 14.39 -4.67 -2.90
N MET A 211 13.89 -5.80 -2.37
CA MET A 211 13.34 -6.91 -3.13
C MET A 211 11.95 -7.26 -2.63
N VAL A 212 11.02 -7.52 -3.55
CA VAL A 212 9.62 -7.84 -3.25
C VAL A 212 9.15 -9.08 -4.02
N PRO A 213 8.25 -9.88 -3.46
CA PRO A 213 7.71 -11.04 -4.17
C PRO A 213 6.82 -10.59 -5.32
N SER A 214 7.14 -11.07 -6.53
CA SER A 214 6.31 -10.96 -7.72
C SER A 214 5.72 -12.32 -8.07
N PHE A 215 4.49 -12.27 -8.59
CA PHE A 215 3.70 -13.44 -8.98
C PHE A 215 3.47 -13.49 -10.49
N ALA A 216 4.17 -12.66 -11.27
CA ALA A 216 3.94 -12.58 -12.71
C ALA A 216 4.18 -13.93 -13.40
N ASP A 217 5.23 -14.66 -13.00
CA ASP A 217 5.69 -15.89 -13.68
C ASP A 217 6.14 -16.95 -12.66
N GLY A 218 5.33 -17.14 -11.61
CA GLY A 218 5.72 -17.95 -10.43
C GLY A 218 6.31 -17.09 -9.32
N TRP A 219 6.66 -17.70 -8.18
CA TRP A 219 7.28 -17.00 -7.05
C TRP A 219 8.70 -16.59 -7.42
N GLN A 220 8.91 -15.29 -7.63
CA GLN A 220 10.23 -14.71 -7.81
C GLN A 220 10.37 -13.42 -7.02
N MET A 221 11.56 -13.16 -6.49
CA MET A 221 11.88 -11.86 -5.89
C MET A 221 12.33 -10.92 -7.02
N ILE A 222 11.68 -9.77 -7.14
CA ILE A 222 12.08 -8.72 -8.09
C ILE A 222 12.52 -7.46 -7.34
N PRO A 223 13.36 -6.60 -7.93
CA PRO A 223 13.68 -5.31 -7.35
C PRO A 223 12.40 -4.51 -7.10
N ALA A 224 12.22 -3.98 -5.89
CA ALA A 224 11.06 -3.16 -5.53
C ALA A 224 10.93 -1.94 -6.46
N ARG A 225 12.05 -1.39 -6.91
CA ARG A 225 12.06 -0.31 -7.91
C ARG A 225 11.41 -0.71 -9.22
N ALA A 226 11.71 -1.89 -9.76
CA ALA A 226 11.11 -2.35 -11.02
C ALA A 226 9.59 -2.54 -10.88
N PHE A 227 9.15 -2.99 -9.70
CA PHE A 227 7.74 -3.08 -9.35
C PHE A 227 7.08 -1.69 -9.27
N MET A 228 7.71 -0.75 -8.57
CA MET A 228 7.23 0.63 -8.46
C MET A 228 7.18 1.33 -9.82
N ASP A 229 8.16 1.11 -10.71
CA ASP A 229 8.18 1.67 -12.06
C ASP A 229 6.95 1.21 -12.89
N GLU A 230 6.41 0.01 -12.64
CA GLU A 230 5.15 -0.43 -13.25
C GLU A 230 3.94 0.30 -12.67
N ILE A 231 3.90 0.50 -11.34
CA ILE A 231 2.86 1.29 -10.68
C ILE A 231 2.85 2.73 -11.23
N PHE A 232 4.02 3.37 -11.27
CA PHE A 232 4.17 4.75 -11.74
C PHE A 232 3.74 4.90 -13.20
N ARG A 233 4.15 3.96 -14.08
CA ARG A 233 3.70 3.96 -15.49
C ARG A 233 2.17 3.88 -15.64
N THR A 234 1.46 3.27 -14.69
CA THR A 234 0.00 3.16 -14.74
C THR A 234 -0.69 4.49 -14.43
N ILE A 235 -0.09 5.34 -13.60
CA ILE A 235 -0.73 6.56 -13.08
C ILE A 235 -0.20 7.86 -13.68
N GLN A 236 0.97 7.80 -14.31
CA GLN A 236 1.58 8.94 -14.97
C GLN A 236 0.94 9.17 -16.34
N LYS A 237 1.02 10.42 -16.82
CA LYS A 237 0.57 10.78 -18.15
C LYS A 237 1.54 10.13 -19.13
N ASN A 238 1.05 9.24 -20.00
CA ASN A 238 1.86 8.69 -21.08
C ASN A 238 2.55 9.86 -21.80
N ARG A 239 3.89 9.91 -21.72
CA ARG A 239 4.70 10.76 -22.57
C ARG A 239 4.77 10.15 -23.97
#